data_AF-A0A0F6ABJ0-F1
#
_entry.id   AF-A0A0F6ABJ0-F1
#
_cell.length_a   1.000
_cell.length_b   1.000
_cell.length_c   1.000
_cell.angle_alpha   90.00
_cell.angle_beta   90.00
_cell.angle_gamma   90.00
#
_symmetry.space_group_name_H-M   'P 1'
#
loop_
_entity.id
_entity.type
_entity.pdbx_description
1 polymer ?
#
loop_
_entity_poly.entity_id
_entity_poly.type
_entity_poly.pdbx_seq_one_letter_code
_entity_poly.pdbx_strand_id
1 'polypeptide(L)' 'MINNTPKLVHAVSMVSNHGLSISDIAETYQISKQALYRAVRTHNTCHTQQLNKLYKQKQKLLQQLNAIEADIKQLNKGS' A
#
# COMPACT_ATOMS: atom_id res chain seq x y z
N MET A 1 -4.27 17.36 -11.89
CA MET A 1 -2.83 17.10 -11.73
C MET A 1 -2.47 17.42 -10.29
N ILE A 2 -1.90 16.46 -9.55
CA ILE A 2 -1.45 16.70 -8.17
C ILE A 2 -0.19 17.56 -8.31
N ASN A 3 -0.18 18.76 -7.73
CA ASN A 3 1.00 19.62 -7.75
C ASN A 3 2.10 18.93 -6.93
N ASN A 4 2.97 18.16 -7.60
CA ASN A 4 4.06 17.38 -7.01
C ASN A 4 5.21 18.31 -6.58
N THR A 5 4.93 19.22 -5.66
CA THR A 5 6.02 19.93 -4.99
C THR A 5 6.68 18.98 -4.00
N PRO A 6 8.04 18.97 -3.88
CA PRO A 6 8.74 18.14 -2.91
C PRO A 6 8.22 18.31 -1.47
N LYS A 7 7.75 19.52 -1.14
CA LYS A 7 7.09 19.83 0.14
C LYS A 7 5.80 19.04 0.36
N LEU A 8 4.94 18.90 -0.65
CA LEU A 8 3.69 18.13 -0.54
C LEU A 8 3.96 16.63 -0.36
N VAL A 9 4.94 16.09 -1.09
CA VAL A 9 5.33 14.68 -0.97
C VAL A 9 5.82 14.38 0.45
N HIS A 10 6.68 15.24 1.00
CA HIS A 10 7.19 15.08 2.36
C HIS A 10 6.08 15.23 3.41
N ALA A 11 5.21 16.23 3.27
CA ALA A 11 4.06 16.43 4.16
C ALA A 11 3.11 15.22 4.15
N VAL A 12 2.85 14.62 2.99
CA VAL A 12 2.04 13.40 2.88
C VAL A 12 2.71 12.23 3.60
N SER A 13 4.03 12.08 3.50
CA SER A 13 4.78 11.04 4.23
C SER A 13 4.68 11.23 5.75
N MET A 14 4.85 12.47 6.24
CA MET A 14 4.75 12.78 7.67
C MET A 14 3.38 12.38 8.27
N VAL A 15 2.30 12.62 7.53
CA VAL A 15 0.96 12.21 7.97
C VAL A 15 0.76 10.70 7.81
N SER A 16 1.05 10.15 6.62
CA SER A 16 0.65 8.79 6.26
C SER A 16 1.52 7.70 6.89
N ASN A 17 2.83 7.98 7.02
CA ASN A 17 3.81 7.00 7.48
C ASN A 17 4.20 7.21 8.94
N HIS A 18 4.17 8.46 9.43
CA HIS A 18 4.54 8.80 10.82
C HIS A 18 3.35 9.14 11.72
N GLY A 19 2.12 9.15 11.19
CA GLY A 19 0.90 9.34 11.99
C GLY A 19 0.69 10.75 12.55
N LEU A 20 1.35 11.76 11.97
CA LEU A 20 1.28 13.13 12.46
C LEU A 20 -0.03 13.83 12.03
N SER A 21 -0.43 14.83 12.82
CA SER A 21 -1.64 15.63 12.59
C SER A 21 -1.60 16.34 11.24
N ILE A 22 -2.69 16.21 10.46
CA ILE A 22 -2.86 16.95 9.19
C ILE A 22 -2.83 18.46 9.44
N SER A 23 -3.40 18.94 10.54
CA SER A 23 -3.42 20.37 10.86
C SER A 23 -2.01 20.92 11.06
N ASP A 24 -1.22 20.24 11.88
CA ASP A 24 0.10 20.69 12.30
C ASP A 24 1.09 20.65 11.13
N ILE A 25 1.00 19.60 10.31
CA ILE A 25 1.82 19.45 9.10
C ILE A 25 1.40 20.44 8.01
N ALA A 26 0.10 20.70 7.83
CA ALA A 26 -0.37 21.71 6.90
C ALA A 26 0.18 23.10 7.24
N GLU A 27 0.18 23.46 8.53
CA GLU A 27 0.73 24.73 9.02
C GLU A 27 2.26 24.78 8.85
N THR A 28 2.97 23.73 9.27
CA THR A 28 4.45 23.63 9.17
C THR A 28 4.95 23.80 7.73
N TYR A 29 4.24 23.20 6.76
CA TYR A 29 4.65 23.22 5.35
C TYR A 29 3.96 24.33 4.54
N GLN A 30 3.12 25.15 5.18
CA GLN A 30 2.31 26.19 4.53
C GLN A 30 1.47 25.65 3.36
N ILE A 31 0.84 24.51 3.59
CA ILE A 31 -0.04 23.83 2.63
C ILE A 31 -1.48 23.95 3.13
N SER A 32 -2.44 24.13 2.21
CA SER A 32 -3.86 24.06 2.59
C SER A 32 -4.19 22.71 3.24
N LYS A 33 -4.83 22.72 4.41
CA LYS A 33 -5.32 21.52 5.11
C LYS A 33 -6.14 20.63 4.16
N GLN A 34 -6.97 21.23 3.30
CA GLN A 34 -7.77 20.49 2.32
C GLN A 34 -6.92 19.83 1.24
N ALA A 35 -5.87 20.52 0.75
CA ALA A 35 -4.96 19.97 -0.24
C ALA A 35 -4.16 18.79 0.33
N LEU A 36 -3.64 18.95 1.56
CA LEU A 36 -2.92 17.89 2.26
C LEU A 36 -3.83 16.68 2.53
N TYR A 37 -5.05 16.91 3.02
CA TYR A 37 -6.02 15.84 3.24
C TYR A 37 -6.32 15.03 1.96
N ARG A 38 -6.56 15.72 0.83
CA ARG A 38 -6.80 15.05 -0.46
C ARG A 38 -5.59 14.23 -0.91
N ALA A 39 -4.39 14.77 -0.74
CA ALA A 39 -3.15 14.09 -1.11
C ALA A 39 -2.90 12.84 -0.25
N VAL A 40 -3.06 12.95 1.08
CA VAL A 40 -2.96 11.83 2.03
C VAL A 40 -3.99 10.74 1.72
N ARG A 41 -5.25 11.12 1.47
CA ARG A 41 -6.30 10.16 1.12
C ARG A 41 -5.98 9.41 -0.18
N THR A 42 -5.47 10.11 -1.19
CA THR A 42 -5.08 9.50 -2.47
C THR A 42 -3.92 8.54 -2.29
N HIS A 43 -2.89 8.96 -1.54
CA HIS A 43 -1.72 8.13 -1.20
C HIS A 43 -2.15 6.83 -0.50
N ASN A 44 -2.95 6.93 0.55
CA ASN A 44 -3.38 5.77 1.33
C ASN A 44 -4.26 4.83 0.51
N THR A 45 -5.16 5.37 -0.32
CA THR A 45 -6.00 4.55 -1.21
C THR A 45 -5.15 3.76 -2.22
N CYS A 46 -4.16 4.42 -2.84
CA CYS A 46 -3.24 3.77 -3.78
C CYS A 46 -2.42 2.67 -3.08
N HIS A 47 -1.87 2.97 -1.90
CA HIS A 47 -1.10 2.01 -1.11
C HIS A 47 -1.94 0.77 -0.73
N THR A 48 -3.17 0.96 -0.24
CA THR A 48 -4.08 -0.15 0.07
C THR A 48 -4.42 -0.98 -1.17
N GLN A 49 -4.64 -0.36 -2.32
CA GLN A 49 -4.91 -1.08 -3.58
C GLN A 49 -3.71 -1.93 -4.02
N GLN A 50 -2.50 -1.38 -3.94
CA GLN A 50 -1.27 -2.11 -4.25
C GLN A 50 -1.06 -3.29 -3.30
N LEU A 51 -1.24 -3.06 -1.99
CA LEU A 51 -1.11 -4.11 -0.98
C LEU A 51 -2.14 -5.23 -1.19
N ASN A 52 -3.39 -4.90 -1.51
CA ASN A 52 -4.42 -5.89 -1.84
C ASN A 52 -4.06 -6.72 -3.09
N LYS A 53 -3.44 -6.10 -4.09
CA LYS A 53 -2.95 -6.82 -5.27
C LYS A 53 -1.86 -7.83 -4.88
N LEU A 54 -0.92 -7.44 -4.02
CA LEU A 54 0.13 -8.33 -3.52
C LEU A 54 -0.46 -9.49 -2.70
N TYR A 55 -1.45 -9.24 -1.84
CA TYR A 55 -2.13 -10.31 -1.09
C TYR A 55 -2.81 -11.32 -2.00
N LYS A 56 -3.50 -10.86 -3.05
CA LYS A 56 -4.11 -11.77 -4.05
C LYS A 56 -3.06 -12.62 -4.76
N GLN A 57 -1.92 -12.03 -5.11
CA GLN A 57 -0.81 -12.77 -5.73
C GLN A 57 -0.24 -13.83 -4.78
N LYS A 58 -0.01 -13.47 -3.51
CA LYS A 58 0.44 -14.41 -2.47
C LYS A 58 -0.53 -15.60 -2.35
N GLN A 59 -1.83 -15.34 -2.30
CA GLN A 59 -2.84 -16.40 -2.19
C GLN A 59 -2.82 -17.34 -3.40
N LYS A 60 -2.69 -16.80 -4.62
CA LYS A 60 -2.57 -17.61 -5.84
C LYS A 60 -1.33 -18.51 -5.81
N LEU A 61 -0.19 -17.98 -5.39
CA LEU A 61 1.04 -18.76 -5.29
C LEU A 61 0.92 -19.89 -4.27
N LEU A 62 0.29 -19.64 -3.12
CA LEU A 62 0.03 -20.69 -2.12
C LEU A 62 -0.88 -21.80 -2.67
N GLN A 63 -1.90 -21.45 -3.44
CA GLN A 63 -2.76 -22.45 -4.10
C GLN A 63 -1.96 -23.30 -5.09
N GLN A 64 -1.07 -22.68 -5.87
CA GLN A 64 -0.20 -23.39 -6.81
C GLN A 64 0.78 -24.32 -6.09
N LEU A 65 1.38 -23.87 -4.99
CA LEU A 65 2.26 -24.69 -4.16
C LEU A 65 1.52 -25.93 -3.63
N ASN A 66 0.34 -25.74 -3.06
CA ASN A 66 -0.46 -26.83 -2.51
C ASN A 66 -0.85 -27.86 -3.58
N ALA A 67 -1.12 -27.41 -4.81
CA ALA A 67 -1.40 -28.32 -5.93
C ALA A 67 -0.18 -29.17 -6.29
N ILE A 68 1.01 -28.55 -6.40
CA ILE A 68 2.26 -29.26 -6.66
C ILE A 68 2.56 -30.28 -5.55
N GLU A 69 2.36 -29.92 -4.29
CA GLU A 69 2.55 -30.84 -3.16
C GLU A 69 1.57 -32.03 -3.21
N ALA A 70 0.34 -31.82 -3.67
CA ALA A 70 -0.63 -32.89 -3.86
C ALA A 70 -0.19 -33.85 -4.97
N ASP A 71 0.30 -33.31 -6.09
CA ASP A 71 0.80 -34.11 -7.23
C ASP A 71 2.01 -34.96 -6.81
N ILE A 72 2.97 -34.38 -6.08
CA ILE A 72 4.12 -35.10 -5.52
C ILE A 72 3.66 -36.25 -4.62
N LYS A 73 2.68 -36.00 -3.73
CA LYS A 73 2.12 -37.04 -2.85
C LYS A 73 1.44 -38.16 -3.63
N GLN A 74 0.80 -37.87 -4.75
CA GLN A 74 0.18 -38.90 -5.59
C GLN A 74 1.25 -39.78 -6.25
N LEU A 75 2.30 -39.18 -6.80
CA LEU A 75 3.40 -39.93 -7.42
C LEU A 75 4.16 -40.81 -6.41
N ASN A 76 4.39 -40.30 -5.18
CA ASN A 76 5.05 -41.06 -4.13
C ASN A 76 4.22 -42.23 -3.57
N LYS A 77 2.89 -42.23 -3.77
CA LYS A 77 2.01 -43.36 -3.38
C LYS A 77 1.94 -44.46 -4.45
N GLY A 78 2.37 -44.16 -5.67
CA GLY A 78 2.40 -45.10 -6.79
C GLY A 78 3.77 -45.75 -7.04
N SER A 79 4.78 -45.43 -6.22
CA SER A 79 6.10 -46.07 -6.21
C SER A 79 6.22 -47.08 -5.07
#